data_AF-A0A7G9T972-F1
#
_entry.id   AF-A0A7G9T972-F1
#
_cell.length_a   1.000
_cell.length_b   1.000
_cell.length_c   1.000
_cell.angle_alpha   90.00
_cell.angle_beta   90.00
_cell.angle_gamma   90.00
#
_symmetry.space_group_name_H-M   'P 1'
#
loop_
_entity.id
_entity.type
_entity.pdbx_description
1 polymer ?
#
loop_
_entity_poly.entity_id
_entity_poly.type
_entity_poly.pdbx_seq_one_letter_code
_entity_poly.pdbx_strand_id
1 'polypeptide(L)' 'MQAEPTRQGDALERRLVELETRLAFQEHSLNELSEALADARAENQRTALLLRHMVEELGKVRTSLFEDPASEPPPPHY' A
#
# COMPACT_ATOMS: atom_id res chain seq x y z
N MET A 1 -51.42 25.68 -25.33
CA MET A 1 -50.65 25.60 -24.06
C MET A 1 -50.42 24.12 -23.68
N GLN A 2 -49.81 23.33 -24.56
CA GLN A 2 -49.49 21.90 -24.33
C GLN A 2 -48.22 21.56 -25.12
N ALA A 3 -47.03 21.80 -24.54
CA ALA A 3 -45.72 21.43 -25.14
C ALA A 3 -44.55 21.47 -24.13
N GLU A 4 -44.79 21.18 -22.84
CA GLU A 4 -43.75 21.21 -21.78
C GLU A 4 -43.25 19.86 -21.23
N PRO A 5 -43.97 18.72 -21.27
CA PRO A 5 -43.50 17.50 -20.60
C PRO A 5 -42.32 16.82 -21.32
N THR A 6 -42.27 16.85 -22.65
CA THR A 6 -41.20 16.22 -23.45
C THR A 6 -39.85 16.90 -23.23
N ARG A 7 -39.81 18.24 -23.17
CA ARG A 7 -38.56 18.99 -22.93
C ARG A 7 -37.95 18.72 -21.56
N GLN A 8 -38.78 18.47 -20.54
CA GLN A 8 -38.30 18.09 -19.21
C GLN A 8 -37.73 16.67 -19.22
N GLY A 9 -38.39 15.72 -19.91
CA GLY A 9 -37.87 14.37 -20.13
C GLY A 9 -36.49 14.38 -20.80
N ASP A 10 -36.35 15.12 -21.90
CA ASP A 10 -35.08 15.22 -22.64
C ASP A 10 -33.96 15.86 -21.81
N ALA A 11 -34.28 16.77 -20.89
CA ALA A 11 -33.30 17.39 -20.00
C ALA A 11 -32.83 16.41 -18.90
N LEU A 12 -33.75 15.61 -18.36
CA LEU A 12 -33.44 14.58 -17.37
C LEU A 12 -32.62 13.45 -17.99
N GLU A 13 -32.97 12.99 -19.19
CA GLU A 13 -32.23 11.95 -19.91
C GLU A 13 -30.78 12.39 -20.18
N ARG A 14 -30.57 13.62 -20.66
CA ARG A 14 -29.21 14.17 -20.85
C ARG A 14 -28.41 14.20 -19.54
N ARG A 15 -29.04 14.58 -18.44
CA ARG A 15 -28.38 14.60 -17.13
C ARG A 15 -28.07 13.20 -16.62
N LEU A 16 -28.94 12.22 -16.87
CA LEU A 16 -28.69 10.82 -16.53
C LEU A 16 -27.48 10.29 -17.31
N VAL A 17 -27.42 10.51 -18.63
CA VAL A 17 -26.28 10.10 -19.45
C VAL A 17 -24.97 10.73 -18.98
N GLU A 18 -24.99 12.02 -18.62
CA GLU A 18 -23.81 12.70 -18.05
C GLU A 18 -23.39 12.06 -16.71
N LEU A 19 -24.35 11.79 -15.83
CA LEU A 19 -24.08 11.18 -14.53
C LEU A 19 -23.57 9.74 -14.67
N GLU A 20 -24.13 8.94 -15.58
CA GLU A 20 -23.66 7.59 -15.88
C GLU A 20 -22.24 7.60 -16.44
N THR A 21 -21.94 8.53 -17.35
CA THR A 21 -20.59 8.71 -17.89
C THR A 21 -19.61 9.05 -16.75
N ARG A 22 -19.96 10.03 -15.91
CA ARG A 22 -19.14 10.43 -14.76
C ARG A 22 -19.00 9.31 -13.73
N LEU A 23 -20.03 8.51 -13.52
CA LEU A 23 -20.00 7.37 -12.60
C LEU A 23 -19.04 6.30 -13.13
N ALA A 24 -19.14 5.94 -14.40
CA ALA A 24 -18.24 4.96 -15.03
C ALA A 24 -16.76 5.38 -14.92
N PHE A 25 -16.46 6.66 -15.14
CA PHE A 25 -15.10 7.19 -14.92
C PHE A 25 -14.66 7.07 -13.46
N GLN A 26 -15.53 7.41 -12.51
CA GLN A 26 -15.20 7.31 -11.09
C GLN A 26 -14.99 5.87 -10.63
N GLU A 27 -15.81 4.92 -11.11
CA GLU A 27 -15.64 3.49 -10.82
C GLU A 27 -14.30 2.98 -11.37
N HIS A 28 -13.94 3.37 -12.58
CA HIS A 28 -12.65 3.03 -13.16
C HIS A 28 -11.49 3.58 -12.32
N SER A 29 -11.52 4.87 -11.98
CA SER A 29 -10.49 5.48 -11.13
C SER A 29 -10.41 4.86 -9.74
N LEU A 30 -11.54 4.46 -9.14
CA LEU A 30 -11.55 3.77 -7.85
C LEU A 30 -10.88 2.40 -7.92
N ASN A 31 -11.05 1.67 -9.02
CA ASN A 31 -10.38 0.40 -9.24
C ASN A 31 -8.86 0.59 -9.37
N GLU A 32 -8.41 1.55 -10.18
CA GLU A 32 -6.99 1.88 -10.33
C GLU A 32 -6.34 2.31 -9.00
N LEU A 33 -7.02 3.16 -8.22
CA LEU A 33 -6.56 3.57 -6.90
C LEU A 33 -6.49 2.39 -5.91
N SER A 34 -7.44 1.46 -6.00
CA SER A 34 -7.46 0.28 -5.14
C SER A 34 -6.29 -0.65 -5.45
N GLU A 35 -5.97 -0.85 -6.74
CA GLU A 35 -4.81 -1.63 -7.19
C GLU A 35 -3.50 -0.98 -6.74
N ALA A 36 -3.32 0.32 -7.02
CA ALA A 36 -2.14 1.06 -6.59
C ALA A 36 -1.93 1.03 -5.06
N LEU A 37 -3.02 1.09 -4.29
CA LEU A 37 -2.97 0.98 -2.83
C LEU A 37 -2.58 -0.42 -2.36
N ALA A 38 -3.04 -1.47 -3.03
CA ALA A 38 -2.65 -2.84 -2.73
C ALA A 38 -1.15 -3.04 -2.97
N ASP A 39 -0.63 -2.55 -4.08
CA ASP A 39 0.80 -2.59 -4.41
C ASP A 39 1.65 -1.84 -3.39
N ALA A 40 1.24 -0.62 -3.03
CA ALA A 40 1.92 0.19 -2.03
C ALA A 40 1.97 -0.51 -0.65
N ARG A 41 0.88 -1.19 -0.25
CA ARG A 41 0.84 -1.97 1.00
C ARG A 41 1.79 -3.16 0.94
N ALA A 42 1.84 -3.89 -0.18
CA ALA A 42 2.76 -5.00 -0.34
C ALA A 42 4.23 -4.54 -0.28
N GLU A 43 4.55 -3.42 -0.92
CA GLU A 43 5.90 -2.83 -0.86
C GLU A 43 6.27 -2.35 0.55
N ASN A 44 5.32 -1.73 1.25
CA ASN A 44 5.53 -1.30 2.63
C ASN A 44 5.82 -2.49 3.55
N GLN A 45 5.10 -3.61 3.39
CA GLN A 45 5.35 -4.84 4.15
C GLN A 45 6.74 -5.41 3.88
N ARG A 46 7.18 -5.44 2.61
CA ARG A 46 8.54 -5.86 2.23
C ARG A 46 9.60 -4.96 2.86
N THR A 47 9.43 -3.66 2.75
CA THR A 47 10.34 -2.67 3.34
C THR A 47 10.42 -2.81 4.86
N ALA A 48 9.28 -3.00 5.53
CA ALA A 48 9.24 -3.19 6.97
C ALA A 48 9.97 -4.45 7.43
N LEU A 49 9.91 -5.54 6.65
CA LEU A 49 10.69 -6.76 6.90
C LEU A 49 12.19 -6.51 6.76
N LEU A 50 12.62 -5.84 5.69
CA LEU A 50 14.03 -5.49 5.48
C LEU A 50 14.57 -4.62 6.63
N LEU A 51 13.81 -3.62 7.05
CA LEU A 51 14.20 -2.75 8.17
C LEU A 51 14.36 -3.53 9.47
N ARG A 52 13.43 -4.46 9.78
CA ARG A 52 13.56 -5.33 10.96
C ARG A 52 14.83 -6.16 10.89
N HIS A 53 15.10 -6.78 9.74
CA HIS A 53 16.31 -7.57 9.56
C HIS A 53 17.58 -6.72 9.72
N MET A 54 17.63 -5.52 9.16
CA MET A 54 18.77 -4.61 9.33
C MET A 54 18.99 -4.24 10.80
N VAL A 55 17.92 -4.00 11.57
CA VAL A 55 18.02 -3.73 13.01
C VAL A 55 18.57 -4.94 13.77
N GLU A 56 18.15 -6.15 13.43
CA GLU A 56 18.67 -7.40 14.01
C GLU A 56 20.16 -7.57 13.72
N GLU A 57 20.58 -7.39 12.47
CA GLU A 57 21.99 -7.50 12.07
C GLU A 57 22.87 -6.44 12.77
N LEU A 58 22.40 -5.20 12.88
CA LEU A 58 23.08 -4.15 13.65
C LEU A 58 23.21 -4.53 15.13
N GLY A 59 22.18 -5.17 15.71
CA GLY A 59 22.23 -5.69 17.07
C GLY A 59 23.30 -6.77 17.26
N LYS A 60 23.45 -7.68 16.29
CA LYS A 60 24.49 -8.71 16.29
C LYS A 60 25.87 -8.11 16.19
N VAL A 61 26.11 -7.19 15.26
CA VAL A 61 27.40 -6.49 15.10
C VAL A 61 27.79 -5.77 16.39
N ARG A 62 26.83 -5.08 17.03
CA ARG A 62 27.08 -4.45 18.33
C ARG A 62 27.51 -5.49 19.36
N THR A 63 26.80 -6.61 19.46
CA THR A 63 27.11 -7.66 20.45
C THR A 63 28.50 -8.26 20.22
N SER A 64 28.85 -8.60 18.97
CA SER A 64 30.18 -9.14 18.63
C SER A 64 31.33 -8.18 18.91
N LEU A 65 31.10 -6.86 18.86
CA LEU A 65 32.11 -5.86 19.22
C LEU A 65 32.35 -5.76 20.74
N PHE A 66 31.41 -6.27 21.56
CA PHE A 66 31.47 -6.23 23.02
C PHE A 66 31.63 -7.61 23.68
N GLU A 67 31.75 -8.70 22.90
CA GLU A 67 32.16 -10.00 23.44
C GLU A 67 33.63 -9.92 23.87
N ASP A 68 33.86 -10.10 25.17
CA ASP A 68 35.19 -10.05 25.79
C ASP A 68 35.98 -11.33 25.43
N PRO A 69 37.16 -11.24 24.79
CA PRO A 69 38.02 -12.38 24.51
C PRO A 69 38.42 -13.19 25.75
N ALA A 70 38.28 -12.61 26.95
CA ALA A 70 38.49 -13.30 28.22
C ALA A 70 37.40 -14.34 28.57
N SER A 71 36.32 -14.42 27.79
CA SER A 71 35.23 -15.40 27.96
C SER A 71 35.47 -16.74 27.25
N GLU A 72 36.61 -16.94 26.57
CA GLU A 72 36.93 -18.24 25.98
C GLU A 72 37.26 -19.29 27.06
N PRO A 73 36.63 -20.48 27.04
CA PRO A 73 36.98 -21.56 27.95
C PRO A 73 38.45 -21.96 27.74
N PRO A 74 39.21 -22.23 28.82
CA PRO A 74 40.61 -22.62 28.69
C PRO A 74 40.72 -23.90 27.83
N PRO A 75 41.75 -24.01 26.96
CA PRO A 75 41.86 -25.13 26.03
C PRO A 75 42.02 -26.46 26.78
N PRO A 76 41.42 -27.56 26.27
CA PRO A 76 41.50 -28.87 26.90
C PRO A 76 42.95 -29.35 26.97
N HIS A 77 43.39 -29.70 28.17
CA HIS A 77 44.68 -30.36 28.39
C HIS A 77 44.58 -31.84 27.95
N TYR A 78 45.30 -32.19 26.89
CA TYR A 78 45.49 -33.57 26.41
C TYR A 78 46.78 -34.18 26.98
#